data_AF-A0A2B7YWP8-F1
#
_entry.id   AF-A0A2B7YWP8-F1
#
_cell.length_a   1.000
_cell.length_b   1.000
_cell.length_c   1.000
_cell.angle_alpha   90.00
_cell.angle_beta   90.00
_cell.angle_gamma   90.00
#
_symmetry.space_group_name_H-M   'P 1'
#
loop_
_entity.id
_entity.type
_entity.pdbx_description
1 polymer ?
#
loop_
_entity_poly.entity_id
_entity_poly.type
_entity_poly.pdbx_seq_one_letter_code
_entity_poly.pdbx_strand_id
1 'polypeptide(L)'
;MKDDTFIFLDEFLDTELYIFLNKCKEKILKFIWKEKNIEIIGKYQEQQESNYSTEGPFDLPEIGYDSVVYKVLSKVEEEYFEWIDFSNWNDCLSIEISIYNYPDEIKNLNNEIIWTKDNIKKEHIDIINQKNKKLEELKKRGREYYKYLDELEILRREKVNTPKREEELIKKIEEREEVGKQYAEYKRNLKKWIKFMKKYLTNNEYTY
;
A
#
# COMPACT_ATOMS: atom_id res chain seq x y z
N MET A 1 -19.25 13.57 -18.47
CA MET A 1 -18.85 14.58 -17.46
C MET A 1 -20.08 14.95 -16.66
N LYS A 2 -20.17 14.46 -15.42
CA LYS A 2 -21.11 14.88 -14.40
C LYS A 2 -20.32 14.88 -13.09
N ASP A 3 -19.96 16.09 -12.65
CA ASP A 3 -20.07 16.61 -11.29
C ASP A 3 -19.93 15.65 -10.10
N ASP A 4 -18.79 14.95 -10.00
CA ASP A 4 -18.29 14.48 -8.70
C ASP A 4 -17.35 15.56 -8.15
N THR A 5 -17.94 16.65 -7.67
CA THR A 5 -17.23 17.65 -6.87
C THR A 5 -16.86 16.97 -5.55
N PHE A 6 -15.62 16.49 -5.44
CA PHE A 6 -15.11 15.76 -4.28
C PHE A 6 -15.16 16.62 -3.00
N ILE A 7 -16.16 16.35 -2.17
CA ILE A 7 -16.29 16.82 -0.78
C ILE A 7 -15.62 15.75 0.09
N PHE A 8 -14.28 15.73 0.23
CA PHE A 8 -13.61 14.71 1.06
C PHE A 8 -12.38 15.18 1.86
N LEU A 9 -11.81 16.37 1.60
CA LEU A 9 -10.55 16.80 2.24
C LEU A 9 -10.69 17.16 3.74
N ASP A 10 -11.76 17.84 4.14
CA ASP A 10 -11.85 18.37 5.51
C ASP A 10 -12.11 17.29 6.58
N GLU A 11 -12.53 16.07 6.19
CA GLU A 11 -12.90 15.02 7.15
C GLU A 11 -11.68 14.23 7.70
N PHE A 12 -10.52 14.27 7.00
CA PHE A 12 -9.37 13.43 7.34
C PHE A 12 -8.10 14.20 7.76
N LEU A 13 -8.00 15.49 7.45
CA LEU A 13 -6.90 16.36 7.90
C LEU A 13 -6.76 16.38 9.44
N ASP A 14 -7.85 16.08 10.16
CA ASP A 14 -7.92 16.01 11.61
C ASP A 14 -7.94 14.58 12.20
N THR A 15 -7.40 13.58 11.48
CA THR A 15 -7.27 12.25 12.08
C THR A 15 -6.31 12.25 13.27
N GLU A 16 -6.68 11.50 14.32
CA GLU A 16 -5.91 11.43 15.57
C GLU A 16 -4.49 10.90 15.36
N LEU A 17 -4.29 9.95 14.42
CA LEU A 17 -2.94 9.50 14.05
C LEU A 17 -2.13 10.63 13.43
N TYR A 18 -2.67 11.33 12.44
CA TYR A 18 -1.93 12.36 11.72
C TYR A 18 -1.48 13.48 12.67
N ILE A 19 -2.40 13.95 13.52
CA ILE A 19 -2.10 14.93 14.58
C ILE A 19 -1.01 14.37 15.52
N PHE A 20 -1.10 13.10 15.92
CA PHE A 20 -0.12 12.45 16.78
C PHE A 20 1.28 12.39 16.14
N LEU A 21 1.38 11.96 14.88
CA LEU A 21 2.65 11.85 14.16
C LEU A 21 3.28 13.24 13.97
N ASN A 22 2.47 14.25 13.66
CA ASN A 22 2.91 15.64 13.58
C ASN A 22 3.41 16.20 14.92
N LYS A 23 2.89 15.73 16.06
CA LYS A 23 3.44 16.06 17.38
C LYS A 23 4.74 15.31 17.71
N CYS A 24 5.05 14.26 16.96
CA CYS A 24 6.20 13.39 17.18
C CYS A 24 7.32 13.53 16.13
N LYS A 25 7.31 14.61 15.33
CA LYS A 25 8.31 14.86 14.25
C LYS A 25 9.76 14.71 14.69
N GLU A 26 10.13 15.08 15.91
CA GLU A 26 11.53 14.97 16.34
C GLU A 26 11.87 13.61 17.02
N LYS A 27 10.96 12.64 16.97
CA LYS A 27 11.13 11.35 17.65
C LYS A 27 11.47 10.23 16.67
N ILE A 28 12.28 9.29 17.16
CA ILE A 28 12.41 7.98 16.55
C ILE A 28 11.29 7.11 17.12
N LEU A 29 10.48 6.56 16.23
CA LEU A 29 9.31 5.78 16.56
C LEU A 29 9.48 4.35 16.06
N LYS A 30 8.92 3.40 16.80
CA LYS A 30 8.77 2.02 16.38
C LYS A 30 7.29 1.78 16.07
N PHE A 31 7.00 1.47 14.81
CA PHE A 31 5.67 1.16 14.29
C PHE A 31 5.48 -0.35 14.26
N ILE A 32 4.33 -0.83 14.74
CA ILE A 32 4.04 -2.26 14.89
C ILE A 32 2.71 -2.59 14.22
N TRP A 33 2.73 -3.54 13.27
CA TRP A 33 1.55 -4.18 12.68
C TRP A 33 1.52 -5.64 13.10
N LYS A 34 0.77 -5.94 14.16
CA LYS A 34 0.76 -7.24 14.84
C LYS A 34 0.26 -8.35 13.94
N GLU A 35 -0.82 -8.10 13.19
CA GLU A 35 -1.44 -9.12 12.32
C GLU A 35 -0.48 -9.61 11.24
N LYS A 36 0.40 -8.71 10.75
CA LYS A 36 1.37 -9.01 9.69
C LYS A 36 2.76 -9.36 10.23
N ASN A 37 2.94 -9.36 11.55
CA ASN A 37 4.25 -9.54 12.19
C ASN A 37 5.32 -8.56 11.66
N ILE A 38 4.93 -7.29 11.43
CA ILE A 38 5.83 -6.25 10.92
C ILE A 38 6.18 -5.27 12.03
N GLU A 39 7.48 -5.00 12.20
CA GLU A 39 7.99 -3.97 13.09
C GLU A 39 9.02 -3.10 12.37
N ILE A 40 8.80 -1.79 12.34
CA ILE A 40 9.68 -0.85 11.65
C ILE A 40 10.08 0.29 12.58
N ILE A 41 11.38 0.57 12.67
CA ILE A 41 11.88 1.75 13.35
C ILE A 41 12.04 2.85 12.29
N GLY A 42 11.41 3.99 12.52
CA GLY A 42 11.47 5.14 11.63
C GLY A 42 11.80 6.44 12.35
N LYS A 43 12.47 7.35 11.65
CA LYS A 43 12.64 8.75 12.06
C LYS A 43 11.87 9.64 11.09
N TYR A 44 11.13 10.61 11.61
CA TYR A 44 10.42 11.57 10.74
C TYR A 44 11.37 12.15 9.70
N GLN A 45 10.84 12.29 8.49
CA GLN A 45 11.57 12.84 7.38
C GLN A 45 10.85 14.07 6.86
N GLU A 46 9.59 13.90 6.44
CA GLU A 46 8.82 14.97 5.83
C GLU A 46 7.32 14.67 5.94
N GLN A 47 6.51 15.72 5.80
CA GLN A 47 5.06 15.62 5.71
C GLN A 47 4.67 15.77 4.23
N GLN A 48 3.83 14.88 3.72
CA GLN A 48 3.22 15.05 2.41
C GLN A 48 1.84 15.66 2.62
N GLU A 49 1.68 16.91 2.19
CA GLU A 49 0.37 17.51 1.96
C GLU A 49 0.05 17.28 0.49
N SER A 50 -1.04 16.57 0.19
CA SER A 50 -1.30 16.08 -1.16
C SER A 50 -1.46 17.22 -2.18
N ASN A 51 -0.50 17.33 -3.10
CA ASN A 51 -0.81 17.65 -4.49
C ASN A 51 -1.14 16.33 -5.18
N TYR A 52 -2.42 16.12 -5.50
CA TYR A 52 -3.01 14.97 -6.19
C TYR A 52 -2.06 14.24 -7.15
N SER A 53 -1.44 13.15 -6.67
CA SER A 53 -0.78 12.19 -7.56
C SER A 53 -1.84 11.31 -8.18
N THR A 54 -2.07 11.49 -9.48
CA THR A 54 -2.90 10.64 -10.34
C THR A 54 -2.14 9.38 -10.78
N GLU A 55 -0.97 9.09 -10.18
CA GLU A 55 -0.03 8.08 -10.67
C GLU A 55 0.00 6.79 -9.83
N GLY A 56 -1.11 6.48 -9.16
CA GLY A 56 -1.33 5.16 -8.56
C GLY A 56 -1.91 4.17 -9.58
N PRO A 57 -1.45 2.91 -9.63
CA PRO A 57 -2.01 1.88 -10.52
C PRO A 57 -3.45 1.48 -10.15
N PHE A 58 -3.89 1.81 -8.93
CA PHE A 58 -5.29 1.89 -8.56
C PHE A 58 -5.67 3.35 -8.51
N ASP A 59 -6.90 3.69 -8.89
CA ASP A 59 -7.45 5.05 -8.83
C ASP A 59 -7.62 5.45 -7.34
N LEU A 60 -6.48 5.73 -6.70
CA LEU A 60 -6.31 6.25 -5.35
C LEU A 60 -6.77 7.71 -5.16
N PRO A 61 -7.09 8.54 -6.18
CA PRO A 61 -7.68 9.87 -5.97
C PRO A 61 -8.97 9.84 -5.13
N GLU A 62 -9.68 8.71 -5.10
CA GLU A 62 -10.89 8.47 -4.30
C GLU A 62 -10.62 8.29 -2.79
N ILE A 63 -9.35 8.39 -2.35
CA ILE A 63 -8.84 7.93 -1.05
C ILE A 63 -7.88 8.97 -0.45
N GLY A 64 -8.26 10.26 -0.46
CA GLY A 64 -7.50 11.44 0.02
C GLY A 64 -6.21 11.16 0.82
N TYR A 65 -5.05 11.49 0.24
CA TYR A 65 -3.74 11.08 0.78
C TYR A 65 -3.13 12.20 1.65
N ASP A 66 -3.33 12.13 2.95
CA ASP A 66 -2.46 12.83 3.92
C ASP A 66 -1.60 11.80 4.64
N SER A 67 -0.29 12.01 4.62
CA SER A 67 0.66 11.05 5.16
C SER A 67 1.86 11.74 5.80
N VAL A 68 2.52 10.99 6.69
CA VAL A 68 3.81 11.38 7.22
C VAL A 68 4.85 10.37 6.78
N VAL A 69 5.95 10.87 6.22
CA VAL A 69 7.05 10.06 5.73
C VAL A 69 8.09 9.90 6.84
N TYR A 70 8.43 8.65 7.15
CA TYR A 70 9.48 8.30 8.10
C TYR A 70 10.62 7.59 7.36
N LYS A 71 11.85 8.06 7.54
CA LYS A 71 13.05 7.34 7.13
C LYS A 71 13.17 6.04 7.92
N VAL A 72 13.29 4.92 7.24
CA VAL A 72 13.42 3.59 7.85
C VAL A 72 14.85 3.40 8.38
N LEU A 73 14.94 2.98 9.63
CA LEU A 73 16.19 2.72 10.36
C LEU A 73 16.39 1.22 10.69
N SER A 74 15.34 0.41 10.61
CA SER A 74 15.41 -1.04 10.85
C SER A 74 15.61 -1.84 9.56
N LYS A 75 15.95 -3.12 9.70
CA LYS A 75 15.90 -4.07 8.58
C LYS A 75 14.46 -4.22 8.10
N VAL A 76 14.27 -4.33 6.79
CA VAL A 76 12.97 -4.63 6.15
C VAL A 76 13.08 -5.92 5.35
N GLU A 77 11.98 -6.65 5.26
CA GLU A 77 11.86 -7.89 4.50
C GLU A 77 11.06 -7.66 3.22
N GLU A 78 11.32 -8.46 2.18
CA GLU A 78 10.67 -8.30 0.86
C GLU A 78 9.15 -8.48 0.92
N GLU A 79 8.68 -9.33 1.83
CA GLU A 79 7.26 -9.58 2.07
C GLU A 79 6.50 -8.37 2.63
N TYR A 80 7.18 -7.40 3.25
CA TYR A 80 6.52 -6.22 3.82
C TYR A 80 6.05 -5.25 2.74
N PHE A 81 6.65 -5.28 1.54
CA PHE A 81 6.34 -4.39 0.43
C PHE A 81 4.93 -4.59 -0.16
N GLU A 82 4.28 -5.71 0.12
CA GLU A 82 2.88 -5.93 -0.28
C GLU A 82 1.88 -5.20 0.64
N TRP A 83 2.31 -4.88 1.87
CA TRP A 83 1.46 -4.38 2.95
C TRP A 83 1.72 -2.92 3.31
N ILE A 84 2.91 -2.43 2.99
CA ILE A 84 3.39 -1.11 3.40
C ILE A 84 3.85 -0.36 2.16
N ASP A 85 3.52 0.93 2.13
CA ASP A 85 3.99 1.84 1.10
C ASP A 85 5.40 2.35 1.46
N PHE A 86 6.36 2.02 0.60
CA PHE A 86 7.74 2.43 0.75
C PHE A 86 8.14 3.28 -0.44
N SER A 87 8.85 4.36 -0.15
CA SER A 87 9.37 5.26 -1.16
C SER A 87 10.88 5.46 -1.00
N ASN A 88 11.50 5.85 -2.11
CA ASN A 88 12.85 6.40 -2.10
C ASN A 88 12.71 7.90 -1.99
N TRP A 89 13.09 8.44 -0.85
CA TRP A 89 13.05 9.87 -0.64
C TRP A 89 14.41 10.34 -0.14
N ASN A 90 14.99 11.33 -0.81
CA ASN A 90 16.30 11.88 -0.48
C ASN A 90 17.38 10.80 -0.24
N ASP A 91 17.46 9.84 -1.17
CA ASP A 91 18.42 8.72 -1.13
C ASP A 91 18.33 7.82 0.11
N CYS A 92 17.19 7.81 0.81
CA CYS A 92 16.92 6.82 1.85
C CYS A 92 15.63 6.05 1.60
N LEU A 93 15.59 4.85 2.17
CA LEU A 93 14.35 4.10 2.32
C LEU A 93 13.45 4.82 3.30
N SER A 94 12.23 5.09 2.86
CA SER A 94 11.21 5.76 3.66
C SER A 94 9.93 4.93 3.65
N ILE A 95 9.25 4.90 4.78
CA ILE A 95 7.91 4.35 4.93
C ILE A 95 6.93 5.52 4.99
N GLU A 96 5.86 5.41 4.23
CA GLU A 96 4.78 6.37 4.25
C GLU A 96 3.69 5.86 5.21
N ILE A 97 3.53 6.56 6.33
CA ILE A 97 2.47 6.27 7.29
C ILE A 97 1.25 7.10 6.87
N SER A 98 0.37 6.47 6.10
CA SER A 98 -0.89 7.07 5.67
C SER A 98 -1.99 6.84 6.72
N ILE A 99 -3.00 7.69 6.66
CA ILE A 99 -4.26 7.50 7.40
C ILE A 99 -5.01 6.22 7.04
N TYR A 100 -4.61 5.47 6.01
CA TYR A 100 -5.25 4.19 5.64
C TYR A 100 -4.49 2.98 6.19
N ASN A 101 -3.21 3.18 6.48
CA ASN A 101 -2.30 2.16 6.97
C ASN A 101 -1.87 2.50 8.40
N TYR A 102 -2.82 2.40 9.34
CA TYR A 102 -2.50 2.60 10.74
C TYR A 102 -1.69 1.43 11.29
N PRO A 103 -0.62 1.69 12.04
CA PRO A 103 -0.03 0.67 12.89
C PRO A 103 -1.04 0.25 13.96
N ASP A 104 -0.87 -0.94 14.55
CA ASP A 104 -1.62 -1.33 15.75
C ASP A 104 -1.12 -0.57 16.98
N GLU A 105 0.20 -0.38 17.06
CA GLU A 105 0.89 0.31 18.15
C GLU A 105 2.05 1.15 17.62
N ILE A 106 2.29 2.27 18.28
CA ILE A 106 3.52 3.06 18.09
C ILE A 106 4.22 3.19 19.43
N LYS A 107 5.51 2.88 19.43
CA LYS A 107 6.39 2.97 20.59
C LYS A 107 7.47 4.02 20.40
N ASN A 108 7.97 4.57 21.50
CA ASN A 108 9.18 5.37 21.49
C ASN A 108 10.44 4.47 21.58
N LEU A 109 11.63 5.09 21.62
CA LEU A 109 12.91 4.38 21.77
C LEU A 109 13.04 3.56 23.06
N ASN A 110 12.30 3.90 24.11
CA ASN A 110 12.28 3.16 25.38
C ASN A 110 11.28 2.00 25.39
N ASN A 111 10.71 1.64 24.23
CA ASN A 111 9.64 0.67 24.08
C ASN A 111 8.34 1.01 24.81
N GLU A 112 8.14 2.26 25.22
CA GLU A 112 6.88 2.71 25.80
C GLU A 112 5.85 2.89 24.69
N ILE A 113 4.66 2.31 24.87
CA ILE A 113 3.52 2.50 23.96
C ILE A 113 3.01 3.92 24.16
N ILE A 114 3.05 4.72 23.10
CA ILE A 114 2.62 6.12 23.12
C ILE A 114 1.38 6.37 22.26
N TRP A 115 0.99 5.40 21.43
CA TRP A 115 -0.22 5.44 20.63
C TRP A 115 -0.68 4.02 20.29
N THR A 116 -1.99 3.82 20.21
CA THR A 116 -2.64 2.57 19.82
C THR A 116 -3.79 2.85 18.85
N LYS A 117 -4.17 1.85 18.04
CA LYS A 117 -5.32 2.01 17.12
C LYS A 117 -6.66 2.29 17.81
N ASP A 118 -6.78 2.00 19.10
CA ASP A 118 -7.97 2.32 19.90
C ASP A 118 -8.14 3.84 20.08
N ASN A 119 -7.09 4.61 19.81
CA ASN A 119 -7.13 6.07 19.75
C ASN A 119 -7.74 6.62 18.46
N ILE A 120 -8.25 5.78 17.55
CA ILE A 120 -8.88 6.21 16.31
C ILE A 120 -10.41 6.10 16.46
N LYS A 121 -11.13 7.16 16.09
CA LYS A 121 -12.59 7.12 15.93
C LYS A 121 -13.05 5.93 15.08
N LYS A 122 -14.04 5.21 15.58
CA LYS A 122 -14.63 4.05 14.91
C LYS A 122 -15.10 4.34 13.47
N GLU A 123 -15.66 5.52 13.24
CA GLU A 123 -16.14 5.94 11.92
C GLU A 123 -15.01 5.97 10.87
N HIS A 124 -13.82 6.43 11.25
CA HIS A 124 -12.66 6.42 10.36
C HIS A 124 -12.21 4.98 10.09
N ILE A 125 -12.17 4.13 11.12
CA ILE A 125 -11.82 2.71 10.99
C ILE A 125 -12.77 2.01 10.01
N ASP A 126 -14.08 2.27 10.10
CA ASP A 126 -15.08 1.64 9.25
C ASP A 126 -14.91 2.06 7.77
N ILE A 127 -14.67 3.34 7.49
CA ILE A 127 -14.40 3.83 6.12
C ILE A 127 -13.15 3.15 5.55
N ILE A 128 -12.09 3.09 6.35
CA ILE A 128 -10.80 2.53 5.93
C ILE A 128 -10.90 1.03 5.68
N ASN A 129 -11.59 0.31 6.56
CA ASN A 129 -11.87 -1.12 6.36
C ASN A 129 -12.66 -1.37 5.08
N GLN A 130 -13.65 -0.52 4.76
CA GLN A 130 -14.39 -0.63 3.51
C GLN A 130 -13.48 -0.40 2.29
N LYS A 131 -12.60 0.60 2.33
CA LYS A 131 -11.65 0.90 1.25
C LYS A 131 -10.61 -0.22 1.08
N ASN A 132 -10.03 -0.72 2.18
CA ASN A 132 -9.10 -1.84 2.17
C ASN A 132 -9.76 -3.11 1.63
N LYS A 133 -11.02 -3.37 1.98
CA LYS A 133 -11.80 -4.47 1.41
C LYS A 133 -11.98 -4.32 -0.11
N LYS A 134 -12.35 -3.13 -0.59
CA LYS A 134 -12.47 -2.84 -2.05
C LYS A 134 -11.13 -3.08 -2.76
N LEU A 135 -10.02 -2.63 -2.17
CA LEU A 135 -8.67 -2.84 -2.71
C LEU A 135 -8.30 -4.33 -2.78
N GLU A 136 -8.56 -5.10 -1.73
CA GLU A 136 -8.29 -6.54 -1.73
C GLU A 136 -9.15 -7.32 -2.73
N GLU A 137 -10.41 -6.89 -2.94
CA GLU A 137 -11.27 -7.43 -3.99
C GLU A 137 -10.72 -7.13 -5.40
N LEU A 138 -10.22 -5.92 -5.63
CA LEU A 138 -9.56 -5.56 -6.89
C LEU A 138 -8.27 -6.37 -7.12
N LYS A 139 -7.41 -6.48 -6.11
CA LYS A 139 -6.22 -7.34 -6.17
C LYS A 139 -6.61 -8.79 -6.46
N LYS A 140 -7.67 -9.31 -5.83
CA LYS A 140 -8.19 -10.66 -6.09
C LYS A 140 -8.63 -10.82 -7.55
N ARG A 141 -9.43 -9.89 -8.09
CA ARG A 141 -9.87 -9.91 -9.49
C ARG A 141 -8.68 -9.80 -10.46
N GLY A 142 -7.69 -8.98 -10.14
CA GLY A 142 -6.43 -8.89 -10.88
C GLY A 142 -5.66 -10.21 -10.89
N ARG A 143 -5.56 -10.92 -9.75
CA ARG A 143 -4.97 -12.27 -9.69
C ARG A 143 -5.75 -13.28 -10.53
N GLU A 144 -7.07 -13.24 -10.49
CA GLU A 144 -7.93 -14.10 -11.31
C GLU A 144 -7.74 -13.86 -12.80
N TYR A 145 -7.63 -12.60 -13.23
CA TYR A 145 -7.34 -12.25 -14.63
C TYR A 145 -6.07 -12.95 -15.13
N TYR A 146 -4.97 -12.88 -14.37
CA TYR A 146 -3.73 -13.57 -14.72
C TYR A 146 -3.86 -15.08 -14.70
N LYS A 147 -4.58 -15.63 -13.73
CA LYS A 147 -4.85 -17.08 -13.69
C LYS A 147 -5.57 -17.56 -14.95
N TYR A 148 -6.53 -16.79 -15.46
CA TYR A 148 -7.25 -17.14 -16.69
C TYR A 148 -6.38 -16.97 -17.95
N LEU A 149 -5.50 -15.96 -17.99
CA LEU A 149 -4.50 -15.84 -19.06
C LEU A 149 -3.57 -17.05 -19.09
N ASP A 150 -3.02 -17.45 -17.94
CA ASP A 150 -2.13 -18.61 -17.81
C ASP A 150 -2.84 -19.90 -18.24
N GLU A 151 -4.09 -20.10 -17.80
CA GLU A 151 -4.91 -21.26 -18.18
C GLU A 151 -5.16 -21.30 -19.70
N LEU A 152 -5.49 -20.15 -20.30
CA LEU A 152 -5.71 -20.05 -21.75
C LEU A 152 -4.42 -20.35 -22.54
N GLU A 153 -3.26 -19.88 -22.07
CA GLU A 153 -1.97 -20.16 -22.70
C GLU A 153 -1.63 -21.66 -22.65
N ILE A 154 -1.81 -22.30 -21.49
CA ILE A 154 -1.59 -23.75 -21.32
C ILE A 154 -2.51 -24.54 -22.25
N LEU A 155 -3.81 -24.22 -22.28
CA LEU A 155 -4.77 -24.91 -23.14
C LEU A 155 -4.41 -24.83 -24.63
N ARG A 156 -3.96 -23.66 -25.09
CA ARG A 156 -3.50 -23.46 -26.47
C ARG A 156 -2.21 -24.23 -26.77
N ARG A 157 -1.27 -24.26 -25.82
CA ARG A 157 0.01 -24.96 -25.97
C ARG A 157 -0.14 -26.48 -26.00
N GLU A 158 -0.93 -27.02 -25.08
CA GLU A 158 -1.10 -28.46 -24.91
C GLU A 158 -2.09 -29.09 -25.91
N LYS A 159 -2.82 -28.26 -26.69
CA LYS A 159 -3.81 -28.71 -27.68
C LYS A 159 -4.91 -29.61 -27.11
N VAL A 160 -5.15 -29.57 -25.81
CA VAL A 160 -6.23 -30.30 -25.08
C VAL A 160 -7.54 -29.51 -25.03
N ASN A 161 -7.67 -28.49 -25.87
CA ASN A 161 -8.74 -27.50 -25.82
C ASN A 161 -10.07 -28.01 -26.40
N THR A 162 -11.18 -27.61 -25.79
CA THR A 162 -12.52 -27.64 -26.40
C THR A 162 -12.95 -26.20 -26.71
N PRO A 163 -13.49 -25.88 -27.91
CA PRO A 163 -13.86 -24.51 -28.28
C PRO A 163 -14.70 -23.77 -27.23
N LYS A 164 -15.57 -24.52 -26.53
CA LYS A 164 -16.43 -24.02 -25.45
C LYS A 164 -15.65 -23.52 -24.22
N ARG A 165 -14.55 -24.19 -23.84
CA ARG A 165 -13.74 -23.78 -22.68
C ARG A 165 -12.89 -22.56 -23.00
N GLU A 166 -12.33 -22.49 -24.19
CA GLU A 166 -11.59 -21.31 -24.65
C GLU A 166 -12.48 -20.07 -24.70
N GLU A 167 -13.69 -20.18 -25.27
CA GLU A 167 -14.66 -19.08 -25.30
C GLU A 167 -15.05 -18.60 -23.90
N GLU A 168 -15.26 -19.53 -22.95
CA GLU A 168 -15.54 -19.20 -21.55
C GLU A 168 -14.39 -18.42 -20.89
N LEU A 169 -13.14 -18.83 -21.14
CA LEU A 169 -11.96 -18.16 -20.58
C LEU A 169 -11.76 -16.77 -21.17
N ILE A 170 -11.91 -16.62 -22.50
CA ILE A 170 -11.81 -15.32 -23.18
C ILE A 170 -12.82 -14.34 -22.58
N LYS A 171 -14.08 -14.75 -22.41
CA LYS A 171 -15.09 -13.89 -21.78
C LYS A 171 -14.72 -13.46 -20.36
N LYS A 172 -14.18 -14.38 -19.54
CA LYS A 172 -13.75 -14.06 -18.16
C LYS A 172 -12.56 -13.10 -18.12
N ILE A 173 -11.67 -13.19 -19.11
CA ILE A 173 -10.52 -12.30 -19.31
C ILE A 173 -11.02 -10.90 -19.69
N GLU A 174 -11.90 -10.80 -20.69
CA GLU A 174 -12.49 -9.53 -21.15
C GLU A 174 -13.23 -8.79 -20.02
N GLU A 175 -14.05 -9.50 -19.23
CA GLU A 175 -14.76 -8.94 -18.05
C GLU A 175 -13.82 -8.36 -16.97
N ARG A 176 -12.53 -8.71 -17.00
CA ARG A 176 -11.53 -8.36 -15.98
C ARG A 176 -10.34 -7.61 -16.56
N GLU A 177 -10.36 -7.27 -17.84
CA GLU A 177 -9.19 -6.72 -18.54
C GLU A 177 -8.66 -5.45 -17.88
N GLU A 178 -9.56 -4.52 -17.54
CA GLU A 178 -9.18 -3.24 -16.93
C GLU A 178 -8.51 -3.42 -15.56
N VAL A 179 -9.16 -4.17 -14.66
CA VAL A 179 -8.59 -4.49 -13.34
C VAL A 179 -7.32 -5.33 -13.47
N GLY A 180 -7.24 -6.17 -14.50
CA GLY A 180 -6.04 -6.92 -14.85
C GLY A 180 -4.85 -6.04 -15.22
N LYS A 181 -5.07 -5.00 -16.05
CA LYS A 181 -4.06 -4.00 -16.44
C LYS A 181 -3.57 -3.19 -15.24
N GLN A 182 -4.49 -2.72 -14.40
CA GLN A 182 -4.17 -2.02 -13.15
C GLN A 182 -3.31 -2.89 -12.22
N TYR A 183 -3.71 -4.15 -12.04
CA TYR A 183 -2.94 -5.10 -11.23
C TYR A 183 -1.55 -5.43 -11.83
N ALA A 184 -1.44 -5.45 -13.18
CA ALA A 184 -0.17 -5.58 -13.88
C ALA A 184 0.79 -4.45 -13.50
N GLU A 185 0.27 -3.23 -13.52
CA GLU A 185 1.03 -2.03 -13.21
C GLU A 185 1.45 -1.99 -11.75
N TYR A 186 0.53 -2.33 -10.84
CA TYR A 186 0.84 -2.55 -9.43
C TYR A 186 2.00 -3.54 -9.25
N LYS A 187 1.93 -4.72 -9.88
CA LYS A 187 3.03 -5.71 -9.82
C LYS A 187 4.33 -5.19 -10.41
N ARG A 188 4.28 -4.45 -11.53
CA ARG A 188 5.48 -3.86 -12.15
C ARG A 188 6.12 -2.84 -11.21
N ASN A 189 5.33 -1.99 -10.59
CA ASN A 189 5.80 -1.00 -9.62
C ASN A 189 6.38 -1.68 -8.39
N LEU A 190 5.70 -2.67 -7.81
CA LEU A 190 6.21 -3.50 -6.73
C LEU A 190 7.55 -4.17 -7.08
N LYS A 191 7.68 -4.74 -8.29
CA LYS A 191 8.94 -5.37 -8.75
C LYS A 191 10.06 -4.35 -8.94
N LYS A 192 9.76 -3.16 -9.49
CA LYS A 192 10.71 -2.06 -9.60
C LYS A 192 11.19 -1.64 -8.21
N TRP A 193 10.26 -1.50 -7.26
CA TRP A 193 10.54 -1.21 -5.86
C TRP A 193 11.43 -2.27 -5.22
N ILE A 194 11.06 -3.55 -5.28
CA ILE A 194 11.87 -4.66 -4.76
C ILE A 194 13.29 -4.64 -5.34
N LYS A 195 13.42 -4.43 -6.65
CA LYS A 195 14.74 -4.36 -7.32
C LYS A 195 15.56 -3.18 -6.82
N PHE A 196 14.93 -2.02 -6.69
CA PHE A 196 15.53 -0.84 -6.11
C PHE A 196 15.97 -1.09 -4.67
N MET A 197 15.11 -1.67 -3.85
CA MET A 197 15.38 -1.97 -2.45
C MET A 197 16.50 -2.97 -2.25
N LYS A 198 16.61 -3.99 -3.10
CA LYS A 198 17.74 -4.91 -3.10
C LYS A 198 19.08 -4.19 -3.28
N LYS A 199 19.13 -3.09 -4.02
CA LYS A 199 20.34 -2.25 -4.16
C LYS A 199 20.65 -1.46 -2.88
N TYR A 200 19.65 -0.97 -2.14
CA TYR A 200 19.88 -0.18 -0.93
C TYR A 200 20.17 -1.06 0.29
N LEU A 201 19.44 -2.16 0.45
CA LEU A 201 19.60 -3.07 1.59
C LEU A 201 20.90 -3.88 1.53
N THR A 202 21.50 -4.08 0.35
CA THR A 202 22.83 -4.71 0.23
C THR A 202 23.98 -3.74 0.42
N ASN A 203 23.75 -2.43 0.25
CA ASN A 203 24.79 -1.40 0.37
C ASN A 203 24.79 -0.66 1.71
N ASN A 204 23.76 -0.83 2.53
CA ASN A 204 23.71 -0.23 3.85
C ASN A 204 24.38 -1.14 4.90
N GLU A 205 25.71 -1.04 5.02
CA GLU A 205 26.33 -1.19 6.34
C GLU A 205 25.86 0.02 7.17
N TYR A 206 24.77 -0.12 7.92
CA TYR A 206 24.32 0.94 8.82
C TYR A 206 25.29 1.02 10.01
N THR A 207 26.33 1.84 9.88
CA THR A 207 27.07 2.39 11.03
C THR A 207 26.16 3.37 11.76
N TYR A 208 25.74 2.99 12.97
CA TYR A 208 25.06 3.85 13.94
C TYR A 208 25.90 5.08 14.31
#